data_AF-A0A8C1SEG2-F1
#
_entry.id   AF-A0A8C1SEG2-F1
#
_cell.length_a   1.000
_cell.length_b   1.000
_cell.length_c   1.000
_cell.angle_alpha   90.00
_cell.angle_beta   90.00
_cell.angle_gamma   90.00
#
_symmetry.space_group_name_H-M   'P 1'
#
loop_
_entity.id
_entity.type
_entity.pdbx_description
1 polymer ?
#
loop_
_entity_poly.entity_id
_entity_poly.type
_entity_poly.pdbx_seq_one_letter_code
_entity_poly.pdbx_strand_id
1 'polypeptide(L)'
;MAASKVKQDMPPTGGYGPVDYRRNLPRRGLSGYSMFGVGVGLLVFGYWRLFRWNRERRRLHIEELEARVALLPLLQAEHDRRTLRMLRENLEEEAVIMRDVPDWKVGESVFHTDRWVSPLTEELFNLRPREEMLRKKFGFLWYVWSRVLFQFH
;
A
#
# COMPACT_ATOMS: atom_id res chain seq x y z
N MET A 1 -41.58 -93.30 15.70
CA MET A 1 -41.02 -92.24 16.58
C MET A 1 -41.25 -90.91 15.87
N ALA A 2 -42.18 -90.10 16.37
CA ALA A 2 -42.54 -88.81 15.78
C ALA A 2 -41.35 -87.83 15.89
N ALA A 3 -40.89 -87.27 14.77
CA ALA A 3 -39.88 -86.23 14.77
C ALA A 3 -40.51 -84.92 15.27
N SER A 4 -40.01 -84.38 16.37
CA SER A 4 -40.42 -83.09 16.91
C SER A 4 -40.18 -81.98 15.87
N LYS A 5 -41.23 -81.22 15.55
CA LYS A 5 -41.18 -80.12 14.59
C LYS A 5 -40.55 -78.88 15.22
N VAL A 6 -39.25 -78.93 15.53
CA VAL A 6 -38.48 -77.72 15.88
C VAL A 6 -38.01 -77.10 14.57
N LYS A 7 -38.64 -75.98 14.18
CA LYS A 7 -38.16 -75.14 13.07
C LYS A 7 -37.00 -74.32 13.61
N GLN A 8 -35.80 -74.89 13.53
CA GLN A 8 -34.57 -74.21 13.89
C GLN A 8 -34.15 -73.29 12.75
N ASP A 9 -33.73 -72.07 13.06
CA ASP A 9 -33.14 -71.17 12.06
C ASP A 9 -31.76 -71.73 11.67
N MET A 10 -31.70 -72.27 10.46
CA MET A 10 -30.50 -72.85 9.88
C MET A 10 -30.08 -72.00 8.67
N PRO A 11 -28.78 -71.87 8.38
CA PRO A 11 -28.33 -71.24 7.15
C PRO A 11 -28.95 -71.98 5.95
N PRO A 12 -29.20 -71.28 4.83
CA PRO A 12 -29.73 -71.92 3.62
C PRO A 12 -28.78 -73.06 3.19
N THR A 13 -29.32 -74.10 2.56
CA THR A 13 -28.55 -75.29 2.12
C THR A 13 -27.38 -74.96 1.19
N GLY A 14 -27.37 -73.77 0.58
CA GLY A 14 -26.27 -73.24 -0.25
C GLY A 14 -25.31 -72.26 0.44
N GLY A 15 -25.45 -72.01 1.75
CA GLY A 15 -24.63 -71.06 2.51
C GLY A 15 -24.94 -69.59 2.22
N TYR A 16 -24.30 -68.68 2.97
CA TYR A 16 -24.38 -67.24 2.72
C TYR A 16 -23.43 -66.84 1.59
N GLY A 17 -23.78 -65.78 0.85
CA GLY A 17 -22.91 -65.21 -0.17
C GLY A 17 -21.56 -64.77 0.39
N PRO A 18 -20.51 -64.70 -0.45
CA PRO A 18 -19.19 -64.29 0.00
C PRO A 18 -19.23 -62.86 0.53
N VAL A 19 -18.77 -62.69 1.77
CA VAL A 19 -18.65 -61.39 2.42
C VAL A 19 -17.22 -60.89 2.21
N ASP A 20 -17.08 -59.74 1.55
CA ASP A 20 -15.78 -59.10 1.35
C ASP A 20 -15.26 -58.52 2.66
N TYR A 21 -14.50 -59.32 3.40
CA TYR A 21 -13.87 -58.96 4.67
C TYR A 21 -12.57 -58.16 4.49
N ARG A 22 -12.06 -58.05 3.25
CA ARG A 22 -10.79 -57.40 2.95
C ARG A 22 -10.98 -55.92 2.65
N ARG A 23 -10.05 -55.10 3.16
CA ARG A 23 -10.01 -53.67 2.92
C ARG A 23 -9.65 -53.37 1.45
N ASN A 24 -10.59 -52.81 0.71
CA ASN A 24 -10.47 -52.42 -0.70
C ASN A 24 -10.23 -50.91 -0.82
N LEU A 25 -8.99 -50.45 -0.65
CA LEU A 25 -8.62 -49.05 -0.93
C LEU A 25 -8.22 -48.87 -2.40
N PRO A 26 -9.03 -48.17 -3.21
CA PRO A 26 -8.62 -47.83 -4.56
C PRO A 26 -7.46 -46.82 -4.49
N ARG A 27 -6.37 -47.09 -5.22
CA ARG A 27 -5.31 -46.10 -5.44
C ARG A 27 -5.88 -44.98 -6.31
N ARG A 28 -6.39 -43.92 -5.68
CA ARG A 28 -6.92 -42.73 -6.32
C ARG A 28 -5.87 -41.63 -6.31
N GLY A 29 -5.76 -40.90 -7.42
CA GLY A 29 -4.88 -39.74 -7.54
C GLY A 29 -3.87 -39.85 -8.69
N LEU A 30 -3.31 -38.69 -9.06
CA LEU A 30 -2.23 -38.59 -10.03
C LEU A 30 -0.93 -39.08 -9.39
N SER A 31 -0.03 -39.64 -10.19
CA SER A 31 1.33 -39.99 -9.74
C SER A 31 2.06 -38.74 -9.20
N GLY A 32 2.95 -38.92 -8.22
CA GLY A 32 3.74 -37.81 -7.65
C GLY A 32 4.49 -37.02 -8.73
N TYR A 33 5.08 -37.71 -9.71
CA TYR A 33 5.75 -37.07 -10.85
C TYR A 33 4.80 -36.24 -11.71
N SER A 34 3.57 -36.71 -11.95
CA SER A 34 2.58 -35.91 -12.69
C SER A 34 2.12 -34.67 -11.92
N MET A 35 2.03 -34.74 -10.58
CA MET A 35 1.73 -33.57 -9.76
C MET A 35 2.85 -32.53 -9.84
N PHE A 36 4.11 -32.96 -9.79
CA PHE A 36 5.26 -32.06 -9.97
C PHE A 36 5.29 -31.46 -11.38
N GLY A 37 5.00 -32.24 -12.42
CA GLY A 37 4.92 -31.73 -13.79
C GLY A 37 3.88 -30.62 -13.95
N VAL A 38 2.68 -30.80 -13.39
CA VAL A 38 1.63 -29.77 -13.39
C VAL A 38 2.05 -28.55 -12.56
N GLY A 39 2.62 -28.77 -11.37
CA GLY A 39 3.08 -27.68 -10.50
C GLY A 39 4.15 -26.81 -11.17
N VAL A 40 5.17 -27.43 -11.75
CA VAL A 40 6.23 -26.71 -12.49
C VAL A 40 5.65 -26.00 -13.71
N GLY A 41 4.75 -26.63 -14.46
CA GLY A 41 4.09 -25.99 -15.61
C GLY A 41 3.31 -24.72 -15.22
N LEU A 42 2.55 -24.76 -14.12
CA LEU A 42 1.83 -23.60 -13.60
C LEU A 42 2.77 -22.50 -13.12
N LEU A 43 3.87 -22.86 -12.45
CA LEU A 43 4.87 -21.89 -11.99
C LEU A 43 5.55 -21.20 -13.16
N VAL A 44 6.02 -21.95 -14.15
CA VAL A 44 6.66 -21.39 -15.36
C VAL A 44 5.70 -20.43 -16.08
N PHE A 45 4.43 -20.82 -16.23
CA PHE A 45 3.41 -19.96 -16.83
C PHE A 45 3.13 -18.70 -15.98
N GLY A 46 3.02 -18.86 -14.67
CA GLY A 46 2.82 -17.76 -13.72
C GLY A 46 3.96 -16.74 -13.77
N TYR A 47 5.21 -17.22 -13.73
CA TYR A 47 6.38 -16.36 -13.87
C TYR A 47 6.41 -15.65 -15.21
N TRP A 48 6.16 -16.33 -16.33
CA TRP A 48 6.11 -15.70 -17.65
C TRP A 48 5.10 -14.55 -17.69
N ARG A 49 3.89 -14.75 -17.16
CA ARG A 49 2.86 -13.71 -17.07
C ARG A 49 3.27 -12.56 -16.16
N LEU A 50 3.85 -12.85 -15.00
CA LEU A 50 4.35 -11.85 -14.06
C LEU A 50 5.48 -11.00 -14.68
N PHE A 51 6.41 -11.61 -15.39
CA PHE A 51 7.48 -10.89 -16.08
C PHE A 51 6.92 -9.95 -17.15
N ARG A 52 5.96 -10.42 -17.95
CA ARG A 52 5.27 -9.58 -18.93
C ARG A 52 4.58 -8.40 -18.26
N TRP A 53 3.85 -8.64 -17.18
CA TRP A 53 3.14 -7.61 -16.45
C TRP A 53 4.06 -6.59 -15.77
N ASN A 54 5.15 -7.05 -15.16
CA ASN A 54 6.14 -6.16 -14.52
C ASN A 54 6.83 -5.25 -15.53
N ARG A 55 7.07 -5.73 -16.76
CA ARG A 55 7.58 -4.88 -17.85
C ARG A 55 6.57 -3.80 -18.22
N GLU A 56 5.29 -4.14 -18.29
CA GLU A 56 4.24 -3.16 -18.59
C GLU A 56 4.08 -2.13 -17.48
N ARG A 57 4.01 -2.56 -16.22
CA ARG A 57 3.98 -1.64 -15.07
C ARG A 57 5.17 -0.68 -15.06
N ARG A 58 6.35 -1.15 -15.45
CA ARG A 58 7.54 -0.30 -15.56
C ARG A 58 7.38 0.74 -16.67
N ARG A 59 6.81 0.39 -17.82
CA ARG A 59 6.53 1.33 -18.92
C ARG A 59 5.56 2.42 -18.46
N LEU A 60 4.45 2.03 -17.84
CA LEU A 60 3.46 2.98 -17.30
C LEU A 60 4.08 3.90 -16.24
N HIS A 61 4.94 3.37 -15.36
CA HIS A 61 5.62 4.18 -14.37
C HIS A 61 6.60 5.18 -14.99
N ILE A 62 7.30 4.78 -16.06
CA ILE A 62 8.19 5.69 -16.80
C ILE A 62 7.36 6.81 -17.44
N GLU A 63 6.23 6.49 -18.07
CA GLU A 63 5.32 7.49 -18.65
C GLU A 63 4.80 8.48 -17.59
N GLU A 64 4.42 7.99 -16.41
CA GLU A 64 4.01 8.84 -15.28
C GLU A 64 5.15 9.77 -14.81
N LEU A 65 6.38 9.26 -14.74
CA LEU A 65 7.55 10.06 -14.39
C LEU A 65 7.88 11.11 -15.45
N GLU A 66 7.79 10.76 -16.74
CA GLU A 66 7.99 11.69 -17.85
C GLU A 66 6.95 12.80 -17.83
N ALA A 67 5.67 12.46 -17.63
CA ALA A 67 4.59 13.42 -17.45
C ALA A 67 4.85 14.35 -16.26
N ARG A 68 5.35 13.81 -15.13
CA ARG A 68 5.73 14.62 -13.98
C ARG A 68 6.87 15.58 -14.32
N VAL A 69 7.94 15.09 -14.94
CA VAL A 69 9.12 15.90 -15.33
C VAL A 69 8.71 17.05 -16.26
N ALA A 70 7.78 16.82 -17.18
CA ALA A 70 7.24 17.87 -18.05
C ALA A 70 6.51 18.98 -17.27
N LEU A 71 5.82 18.65 -16.17
CA LEU A 71 5.08 19.60 -15.34
C LEU A 71 5.94 20.28 -14.25
N LEU A 72 7.04 19.64 -13.82
CA LEU A 72 7.93 20.15 -12.77
C LEU A 72 8.33 21.62 -12.91
N PRO A 73 8.79 22.13 -14.08
CA PRO A 73 9.27 23.52 -14.16
C PRO A 73 8.17 24.55 -13.86
N LEU A 74 6.92 24.27 -14.26
CA LEU A 74 5.80 25.16 -13.98
C LEU A 74 5.45 25.15 -12.49
N LEU A 75 5.34 23.95 -11.90
CA LEU A 75 5.05 23.81 -10.46
C LEU A 75 6.15 24.42 -9.59
N GLN A 76 7.42 24.30 -10.00
CA GLN A 76 8.54 24.90 -9.32
C GLN A 76 8.45 26.44 -9.37
N ALA A 77 8.20 27.02 -10.54
CA ALA A 77 8.06 28.47 -10.68
C ALA A 77 6.89 29.03 -9.85
N GLU A 78 5.76 28.33 -9.81
CA GLU A 78 4.63 28.73 -8.95
C GLU A 78 4.95 28.61 -7.46
N HIS A 79 5.68 27.56 -7.08
CA HIS A 79 6.14 27.38 -5.70
C HIS A 79 7.08 28.51 -5.28
N ASP A 80 8.08 28.83 -6.10
CA ASP A 80 9.06 29.88 -5.84
C ASP A 80 8.39 31.26 -5.74
N ARG A 81 7.43 31.56 -6.62
CA ARG A 81 6.63 32.81 -6.53
C ARG A 81 5.82 32.87 -5.24
N ARG A 82 5.26 31.74 -4.81
CA ARG A 82 4.45 31.68 -3.59
C ARG A 82 5.31 31.88 -2.34
N THR A 83 6.48 31.24 -2.25
CA THR A 83 7.38 31.37 -1.11
C THR A 83 7.92 32.79 -0.98
N LEU A 84 8.40 33.39 -2.08
CA LEU A 84 8.88 34.77 -2.09
C LEU A 84 7.79 35.78 -1.73
N ARG A 85 6.56 35.57 -2.19
CA ARG A 85 5.42 36.41 -1.81
C ARG A 85 5.16 36.39 -0.30
N MET A 86 5.11 35.19 0.29
CA MET A 86 4.88 35.05 1.74
C MET A 86 6.02 35.67 2.55
N LEU A 87 7.27 35.49 2.13
CA LEU A 87 8.41 36.12 2.80
C LEU A 87 8.36 37.65 2.69
N ARG A 88 7.93 38.17 1.54
CA ARG A 88 7.78 39.61 1.34
C ARG A 88 6.70 40.19 2.26
N GLU A 89 5.54 39.54 2.34
CA GLU A 89 4.46 39.89 3.27
C GLU A 89 4.96 39.88 4.72
N ASN A 90 5.68 38.82 5.13
CA ASN A 90 6.20 38.71 6.49
C ASN A 90 7.23 39.79 6.81
N LEU A 91 8.11 40.16 5.87
CA LEU A 91 9.10 41.21 6.05
C LEU A 91 8.45 42.60 6.18
N GLU A 92 7.39 42.87 5.39
CA GLU A 92 6.64 44.12 5.46
C GLU A 92 5.92 44.26 6.82
N GLU A 93 5.29 43.20 7.30
CA GLU A 93 4.65 43.19 8.63
C GLU A 93 5.68 43.24 9.77
N GLU A 94 6.82 42.56 9.65
CA GLU A 94 7.91 42.64 10.62
C GLU A 94 8.42 44.08 10.74
N ALA A 95 8.59 44.80 9.62
CA ALA A 95 9.00 46.20 9.63
C ALA A 95 8.02 47.11 10.38
N VAL A 96 6.71 46.81 10.29
CA VAL A 96 5.66 47.56 10.98
C VAL A 96 5.65 47.23 12.48
N ILE A 97 5.74 45.95 12.84
CA ILE A 97 5.65 45.46 14.22
C ILE A 97 6.90 45.83 15.03
N MET A 98 8.08 45.73 14.42
CA MET A 98 9.37 45.88 15.12
C MET A 98 9.95 47.30 15.10
N ARG A 99 9.20 48.28 14.56
CA ARG A 99 9.65 49.68 14.45
C ARG A 99 10.08 50.31 15.78
N ASP A 100 9.47 49.88 16.88
CA ASP A 100 9.62 50.49 18.21
C ASP A 100 10.67 49.78 19.08
N VAL A 101 11.29 48.70 18.57
CA VAL A 101 12.24 47.86 19.33
C VAL A 101 13.69 48.30 19.04
N PRO A 102 14.48 48.71 20.05
CA PRO A 102 15.89 49.07 19.85
C PRO A 102 16.71 47.83 19.46
N ASP A 103 17.75 48.03 18.63
CA ASP A 103 18.68 47.00 18.13
C ASP A 103 18.06 45.90 17.24
N TRP A 104 16.81 46.03 16.80
CA TRP A 104 16.21 45.11 15.83
C TRP A 104 16.53 45.50 14.38
N LYS A 105 17.11 44.57 13.62
CA LYS A 105 17.31 44.72 12.17
C LYS A 105 16.32 43.85 11.41
N VAL A 106 15.40 44.48 10.70
CA VAL A 106 14.38 43.81 9.90
C VAL A 106 15.04 42.99 8.79
N GLY A 107 14.69 41.70 8.70
CA GLY A 107 15.18 40.80 7.64
C GLY A 107 16.66 40.45 7.73
N GLU A 108 17.30 40.63 8.89
CA GLU A 108 18.68 40.16 9.09
C GLU A 108 18.73 38.62 9.08
N SER A 109 19.62 38.08 8.24
CA SER A 109 19.86 36.64 8.17
C SER A 109 20.46 36.13 9.48
N VAL A 110 19.84 35.09 10.06
CA VAL A 110 20.38 34.37 11.23
C VAL A 110 21.68 33.63 10.87
N PHE A 111 21.86 33.30 9.60
CA PHE A 111 23.04 32.59 9.11
C PHE A 111 24.16 33.56 8.73
N HIS A 112 25.41 33.15 8.95
CA HIS A 112 26.60 33.91 8.56
C HIS A 112 26.94 33.83 7.06
N THR A 113 26.09 33.19 6.26
CA THR A 113 26.31 32.95 4.83
C THR A 113 25.35 33.78 3.97
N ASP A 114 25.84 34.34 2.87
CA ASP A 114 25.01 35.06 1.87
C ASP A 114 24.20 34.13 0.94
N ARG A 115 24.30 32.81 1.14
CA ARG A 115 23.57 31.83 0.34
C ARG A 115 22.10 31.80 0.74
N TRP A 116 21.22 31.67 -0.25
CA TRP A 116 19.81 31.38 -0.01
C TRP A 116 19.61 30.09 0.81
N VAL A 117 18.88 30.21 1.91
CA VAL A 117 18.43 29.09 2.73
C VAL A 117 16.92 28.94 2.56
N SER A 118 16.47 27.72 2.30
CA SER A 118 15.04 27.45 2.19
C SER A 118 14.35 27.74 3.52
N PRO A 119 13.28 28.57 3.53
CA PRO A 119 12.63 28.98 4.77
C PRO A 119 11.91 27.81 5.44
N LEU A 120 11.86 27.84 6.76
CA LEU A 120 11.11 26.86 7.54
C LEU A 120 9.60 27.11 7.38
N THR A 121 8.79 26.05 7.55
CA THR A 121 7.33 26.21 7.53
C THR A 121 6.85 27.15 8.64
N GLU A 122 7.56 27.22 9.76
CA GLU A 122 7.25 28.12 10.86
C GLU A 122 7.53 29.58 10.50
N GLU A 123 8.63 29.86 9.79
CA GLU A 123 8.98 31.20 9.32
C GLU A 123 7.98 31.73 8.28
N LEU A 124 7.45 30.85 7.42
CA LEU A 124 6.45 31.24 6.41
C LEU A 124 5.06 31.49 6.99
N PHE A 125 4.67 30.75 8.03
CA PHE A 125 3.30 30.76 8.59
C PHE A 125 3.21 31.37 10.00
N ASN A 126 4.23 32.06 10.48
CA ASN A 126 4.29 32.68 11.82
C ASN A 126 3.16 33.70 12.06
N LEU A 127 2.86 34.55 11.08
CA LEU A 127 1.85 35.61 11.18
C LEU A 127 0.44 35.15 10.79
N ARG A 128 0.30 33.91 10.30
CA ARG A 128 -0.96 33.37 9.82
C ARG A 128 -1.71 32.60 10.91
N PRO A 129 -3.03 32.36 10.74
CA PRO A 129 -3.78 31.55 11.68
C PRO A 129 -3.15 30.17 11.88
N ARG A 130 -3.13 29.72 13.14
CA ARG A 130 -2.54 28.43 13.54
C ARG A 130 -3.09 27.25 12.72
N GLU A 131 -4.35 27.32 12.32
CA GLU A 131 -5.01 26.30 11.49
C GLU A 131 -4.30 26.11 10.14
N GLU A 132 -3.87 27.18 9.48
CA GLU A 132 -3.16 27.10 8.20
C GLU A 132 -1.80 26.41 8.37
N MET A 133 -1.08 26.77 9.43
CA MET A 133 0.20 26.16 9.78
C MET A 133 0.04 24.65 10.06
N LEU A 134 -0.95 24.27 10.89
CA LEU A 134 -1.22 22.88 11.21
C LEU A 134 -1.63 22.09 9.97
N ARG A 135 -2.48 22.66 9.11
CA ARG A 135 -2.88 22.02 7.84
C ARG A 135 -1.69 21.82 6.92
N LYS A 136 -0.72 22.75 6.88
CA LYS A 136 0.49 22.61 6.06
C LYS A 136 1.45 21.56 6.61
N LYS A 137 1.63 21.49 7.93
CA LYS A 137 2.49 20.50 8.59
C LYS A 137 1.90 19.09 8.57
N PHE A 138 0.64 18.94 8.93
CA PHE A 138 0.01 17.65 9.20
C PHE A 138 -1.09 17.25 8.21
N GLY A 139 -1.51 18.13 7.29
CA GLY A 139 -2.65 17.87 6.42
C GLY A 139 -2.49 16.63 5.53
N PHE A 140 -1.27 16.37 5.03
CA PHE A 140 -1.00 15.14 4.27
C PHE A 140 -1.13 13.89 5.14
N LEU A 141 -0.57 13.94 6.36
CA LEU A 141 -0.65 12.85 7.31
C LEU A 141 -2.12 12.55 7.67
N TRP A 142 -2.87 13.57 8.09
CA TRP A 142 -4.30 13.43 8.42
C TRP A 142 -5.13 12.87 7.27
N TYR A 143 -4.86 13.28 6.03
CA TYR A 143 -5.51 12.72 4.85
C TYR A 143 -5.24 11.21 4.71
N VAL A 144 -4.00 10.78 4.89
CA VAL A 144 -3.62 9.37 4.82
C VAL A 144 -4.28 8.57 5.94
N TRP A 145 -4.23 9.05 7.19
CA TRP A 145 -4.87 8.37 8.33
C TRP A 145 -6.38 8.28 8.15
N SER A 146 -7.03 9.35 7.68
CA SER A 146 -8.47 9.34 7.41
C SER A 146 -8.83 8.26 6.38
N ARG A 147 -8.08 8.15 5.28
CA ARG A 147 -8.33 7.13 4.25
C ARG A 147 -8.08 5.70 4.78
N VAL A 148 -7.03 5.50 5.58
CA VAL A 148 -6.73 4.20 6.18
C VAL A 148 -7.83 3.78 7.17
N LEU A 149 -8.24 4.67 8.06
CA LEU A 149 -9.33 4.41 9.02
C LEU A 149 -10.65 4.09 8.33
N PHE A 150 -10.97 4.79 7.23
CA PHE A 150 -12.18 4.54 6.44
C PHE A 150 -12.18 3.19 5.71
N GLN A 151 -11.01 2.58 5.50
CA GLN A 151 -10.88 1.29 4.83
C GLN A 151 -11.07 0.10 5.80
N PHE A 152 -11.12 0.37 7.11
CA PHE A 152 -11.37 -0.62 8.17
C PHE A 152 -12.82 -0.58 8.72
N HIS A 153 -13.69 0.23 8.13
CA HIS A 153 -15.14 0.23 8.36
C HIS A 153 -15.86 -0.21 7.09
#